data_AF-A0A3D2GQX7-F1
#
_entry.id   AF-A0A3D2GQX7-F1
#
_cell.length_a   1.000
_cell.length_b   1.000
_cell.length_c   1.000
_cell.angle_alpha   90.00
_cell.angle_beta   90.00
_cell.angle_gamma   90.00
#
_symmetry.space_group_name_H-M   'P 1'
#
loop_
_entity.id
_entity.type
_entity.pdbx_description
1 polymer ?
#
loop_
_entity_poly.entity_id
_entity_poly.type
_entity_poly.pdbx_seq_one_letter_code
_entity_poly.pdbx_strand_id
1 'polypeptide(L)'
;WPRGTGILQSLVPNLAARGRALWKSLHVTIGVWISLTLVIFLITGLSWAGIWGSKFVQAWSTFPAAKWDNVPLSDVNHASLNHGVIHEVPWALEQTPMPASGSDAGATGLPEGTPVTLDNIIALARQIGFDQRFQLHFPRGETGVWTIARDSMSNDSDDPLSDRTVHIDRYTGNILADVKFADYSVYGQGMAVGVALHVGFMGLWNLIFNTLFCLMLVFVCVSGVVMWWLRRPARAGRLVAPPLPRNMPLWQGAVLIGLALSLAFPLAGVTLITVLALDLLILSRIPVLKRALS
;
A
#
# COMPACT_ATOMS: atom_id res chain seq x y z
N TRP A 1 -16.95 20.85 -10.26
CA TRP A 1 -18.06 20.37 -9.41
C TRP A 1 -19.40 20.69 -10.07
N PRO A 2 -20.39 19.80 -10.08
CA PRO A 2 -21.70 20.13 -10.65
C PRO A 2 -22.32 21.27 -9.84
N ARG A 3 -22.64 22.37 -10.52
CA ARG A 3 -23.29 23.53 -9.91
C ARG A 3 -24.80 23.29 -9.95
N GLY A 4 -25.47 23.37 -8.81
CA GLY A 4 -26.93 23.33 -8.72
C GLY A 4 -27.59 21.96 -8.54
N THR A 5 -26.82 20.87 -8.40
CA THR A 5 -27.36 19.53 -8.02
C THR A 5 -26.88 19.17 -6.62
N GLY A 6 -27.78 18.72 -5.75
CA GLY A 6 -27.42 18.30 -4.39
C GLY A 6 -26.39 17.16 -4.39
N ILE A 7 -25.58 17.07 -3.33
CA ILE A 7 -24.56 16.01 -3.14
C ILE A 7 -25.18 14.62 -3.36
N LEU A 8 -26.40 14.41 -2.83
CA LEU A 8 -27.15 13.16 -2.96
C LEU A 8 -27.44 12.76 -4.41
N GLN A 9 -27.71 13.72 -5.30
CA GLN A 9 -27.94 13.45 -6.72
C GLN A 9 -26.66 13.07 -7.46
N SER A 10 -25.49 13.34 -6.88
CA SER A 10 -24.20 12.93 -7.47
C SER A 10 -23.84 11.49 -7.11
N LEU A 11 -24.49 10.89 -6.11
CA LEU A 11 -24.23 9.51 -5.65
C LEU A 11 -24.88 8.43 -6.51
N VAL A 12 -25.89 8.79 -7.31
CA VAL A 12 -26.65 7.88 -8.17
C VAL A 12 -26.54 8.34 -9.62
N PRO A 13 -26.17 7.45 -10.57
CA PRO A 13 -26.06 7.86 -11.96
C PRO A 13 -27.45 8.04 -12.59
N ASN A 14 -27.61 9.08 -13.41
CA ASN A 14 -28.79 9.27 -14.24
C ASN A 14 -28.71 8.37 -15.49
N LEU A 15 -29.23 7.15 -15.37
CA LEU A 15 -29.28 6.16 -16.45
C LEU A 15 -30.32 6.47 -17.53
N ALA A 16 -31.25 7.40 -17.28
CA ALA A 16 -32.20 7.88 -18.27
C ALA A 16 -31.54 8.83 -19.29
N ALA A 17 -30.41 9.45 -18.94
CA ALA A 17 -29.64 10.29 -19.85
C ALA A 17 -29.09 9.47 -21.03
N ARG A 18 -28.72 10.17 -22.11
CA ARG A 18 -28.15 9.58 -23.33
C ARG A 18 -26.92 10.36 -23.81
N GLY A 19 -26.09 9.69 -24.60
CA GLY A 19 -24.87 10.28 -25.16
C GLY A 19 -23.96 10.90 -24.11
N ARG A 20 -23.49 12.13 -24.35
CA ARG A 20 -22.56 12.83 -23.45
C ARG A 20 -23.10 13.06 -22.04
N ALA A 21 -24.41 13.27 -21.88
CA ALA A 21 -25.00 13.51 -20.57
C ALA A 21 -24.93 12.26 -19.67
N LEU A 22 -25.11 11.07 -20.26
CA LEU A 22 -24.94 9.79 -19.57
C LEU A 22 -23.50 9.59 -19.12
N TRP A 23 -22.54 9.77 -20.02
CA TRP A 23 -21.10 9.66 -19.72
C TRP A 23 -20.68 10.60 -18.59
N LYS A 24 -21.17 11.85 -18.62
CA LYS A 24 -20.92 12.82 -17.55
C LYS A 24 -21.51 12.34 -16.23
N SER A 25 -22.74 11.82 -16.23
CA SER A 25 -23.36 11.34 -15.00
C SER A 25 -22.59 10.16 -14.41
N LEU A 26 -22.25 9.15 -15.21
CA LEU A 26 -21.47 7.99 -14.76
C LEU A 26 -20.09 8.41 -14.24
N HIS A 27 -19.37 9.25 -14.98
CA HIS A 27 -18.04 9.72 -14.58
C HIS A 27 -18.08 10.50 -13.26
N VAL A 28 -19.06 11.37 -13.06
CA VAL A 28 -19.20 12.12 -11.80
C VAL A 28 -19.53 11.18 -10.65
N THR A 29 -20.50 10.29 -10.81
CA THR A 29 -20.91 9.38 -9.73
C THR A 29 -19.80 8.42 -9.35
N ILE A 30 -19.19 7.74 -10.33
CA ILE A 30 -18.07 6.84 -10.06
C ILE A 30 -16.89 7.63 -9.48
N GLY A 31 -16.60 8.84 -9.99
CA GLY A 31 -15.56 9.70 -9.46
C GLY A 31 -15.75 10.06 -7.98
N VAL A 32 -16.98 10.26 -7.51
CA VAL A 32 -17.27 10.49 -6.08
C VAL A 32 -16.98 9.24 -5.24
N TRP A 33 -17.46 8.06 -5.67
CA TRP A 33 -17.21 6.79 -4.96
C TRP A 33 -15.71 6.42 -4.94
N ILE A 34 -15.02 6.63 -6.06
CA ILE A 34 -13.56 6.46 -6.13
C ILE A 34 -12.89 7.43 -5.17
N SER A 35 -13.27 8.71 -5.11
CA SER A 35 -12.60 9.69 -4.26
C SER A 35 -12.63 9.30 -2.79
N LEU A 36 -13.77 8.79 -2.30
CA LEU A 36 -13.91 8.29 -0.94
C LEU A 36 -12.97 7.10 -0.69
N THR A 37 -13.00 6.12 -1.58
CA THR A 37 -12.17 4.91 -1.49
C THR A 37 -10.68 5.25 -1.60
N LEU A 38 -10.32 6.17 -2.49
CA LEU A 38 -8.96 6.61 -2.75
C LEU A 38 -8.34 7.26 -1.51
N VAL A 39 -9.09 7.99 -0.70
CA VAL A 39 -8.58 8.54 0.57
C VAL A 39 -8.14 7.43 1.52
N ILE A 40 -8.95 6.38 1.66
CA ILE A 40 -8.63 5.21 2.49
C ILE A 40 -7.40 4.49 1.93
N PHE A 41 -7.35 4.31 0.60
CA PHE A 41 -6.23 3.64 -0.08
C PHE A 41 -4.94 4.44 0.03
N LEU A 42 -5.00 5.77 -0.04
CA LEU A 42 -3.83 6.62 0.17
C LEU A 42 -3.30 6.44 1.59
N ILE A 43 -4.14 6.46 2.62
CA ILE A 43 -3.69 6.30 4.01
C ILE A 43 -3.02 4.93 4.21
N THR A 44 -3.64 3.86 3.71
CA THR A 44 -3.13 2.48 3.85
C THR A 44 -1.89 2.19 3.01
N GLY A 45 -1.72 2.85 1.86
CA GLY A 45 -0.56 2.67 0.98
C GLY A 45 0.62 3.61 1.28
N LEU A 46 0.39 4.77 1.90
CA LEU A 46 1.46 5.76 2.13
C LEU A 46 2.52 5.28 3.11
N SER A 47 2.15 4.46 4.07
CA SER A 47 3.05 3.79 5.03
C SER A 47 4.10 2.90 4.38
N TRP A 48 3.92 2.55 3.11
CA TRP A 48 4.86 1.80 2.27
C TRP A 48 5.59 2.68 1.26
N ALA A 49 5.22 3.96 1.16
CA ALA A 49 5.89 4.86 0.24
C ALA A 49 7.33 5.12 0.69
N GLY A 50 8.27 5.13 -0.26
CA GLY A 50 9.69 5.23 0.04
C GLY A 50 10.10 6.42 0.90
N ILE A 51 9.41 7.56 0.83
CA ILE A 51 9.66 8.71 1.71
C ILE A 51 8.71 8.70 2.92
N TRP A 52 7.40 8.59 2.69
CA TRP A 52 6.41 8.70 3.75
C TRP A 52 6.53 7.56 4.76
N GLY A 53 6.54 6.31 4.27
CA GLY A 53 6.80 5.10 5.04
C GLY A 53 8.13 5.14 5.79
N SER A 54 9.23 5.28 5.05
CA SER A 54 10.57 5.09 5.63
C SER A 54 11.07 6.24 6.51
N LYS A 55 10.50 7.46 6.38
CA LYS A 55 10.98 8.64 7.11
C LYS A 55 9.94 9.28 8.02
N PHE A 56 8.68 9.36 7.61
CA PHE A 56 7.66 10.09 8.38
C PHE A 56 6.97 9.22 9.41
N VAL A 57 6.72 7.94 9.10
CA VAL A 57 5.97 7.04 9.98
C VAL A 57 6.80 5.93 10.64
N GLN A 58 8.13 5.97 10.45
CA GLN A 58 9.07 5.00 10.99
C GLN A 58 8.99 4.87 12.52
N ALA A 59 8.72 5.95 13.24
CA ALA A 59 8.55 5.89 14.70
C ALA A 59 7.36 5.01 15.12
N TRP A 60 6.33 4.90 14.27
CA TRP A 60 5.13 4.10 14.52
C TRP A 60 5.27 2.64 14.08
N SER A 61 6.35 2.30 13.37
CA SER A 61 6.71 0.92 12.95
C SER A 61 7.67 0.22 13.90
N THR A 62 7.78 0.68 15.14
CA THR A 62 8.65 0.09 16.15
C THR A 62 7.88 -0.79 17.12
N PHE A 63 8.45 -1.94 17.43
CA PHE A 63 7.95 -2.86 18.45
C PHE A 63 8.95 -2.94 19.61
N PRO A 64 8.51 -2.93 20.89
CA PRO A 64 9.42 -3.03 22.01
C PRO A 64 10.13 -4.38 22.02
N ALA A 65 11.44 -4.39 21.71
CA ALA A 65 12.23 -5.63 21.71
C ALA A 65 12.24 -6.32 23.09
N ALA A 66 12.06 -5.57 24.17
CA ALA A 66 12.02 -6.05 25.55
C ALA A 66 10.69 -6.73 25.95
N LYS A 67 9.77 -6.99 25.01
CA LYS A 67 8.49 -7.63 25.35
C LYS A 67 8.65 -9.08 25.86
N TRP A 68 9.76 -9.74 25.52
CA TRP A 68 10.05 -11.12 25.94
C TRP A 68 11.23 -11.19 26.92
N ASP A 69 11.30 -12.29 27.66
CA ASP A 69 12.21 -12.52 28.78
C ASP A 69 13.69 -12.40 28.40
N ASN A 70 14.35 -11.27 28.72
CA ASN A 70 15.81 -11.06 28.65
C ASN A 70 16.53 -11.80 27.49
N VAL A 71 15.92 -11.80 26.31
CA VAL A 71 16.46 -12.52 25.16
C VAL A 71 17.56 -11.68 24.53
N PRO A 72 18.74 -12.26 24.25
CA PRO A 72 19.80 -11.55 23.55
C PRO A 72 19.30 -11.00 22.21
N LEU A 73 19.66 -9.75 21.91
CA LEU A 73 19.32 -9.11 20.65
C LEU A 73 20.53 -9.12 19.72
N SER A 74 20.25 -9.27 18.43
CA SER A 74 21.22 -9.11 17.36
C SER A 74 21.34 -7.64 16.96
N ASP A 75 22.48 -7.29 16.35
CA ASP A 75 22.69 -5.96 15.76
C ASP A 75 21.91 -5.76 14.44
N VAL A 76 21.25 -6.81 13.93
CA VAL A 76 20.41 -6.74 12.73
C VAL A 76 18.94 -6.63 13.08
N ASN A 77 18.22 -5.80 12.34
CA ASN A 77 16.78 -5.68 12.44
C ASN A 77 16.06 -6.71 11.55
N HIS A 78 14.78 -6.91 11.84
CA HIS A 78 13.86 -7.73 11.07
C HIS A 78 13.84 -7.39 9.57
N ALA A 79 14.07 -6.14 9.19
CA ALA A 79 14.25 -5.72 7.79
C ALA A 79 15.28 -6.56 7.01
N SER A 80 16.25 -7.18 7.69
CA SER A 80 17.25 -8.05 7.07
C SER A 80 16.69 -9.37 6.49
N LEU A 81 15.48 -9.75 6.88
CA LEU A 81 14.78 -10.92 6.32
C LEU A 81 14.08 -10.60 4.99
N ASN A 82 13.91 -9.31 4.64
CA ASN A 82 13.33 -8.88 3.37
C ASN A 82 14.27 -9.16 2.19
N HIS A 83 13.68 -9.38 1.00
CA HIS A 83 14.41 -9.68 -0.23
C HIS A 83 14.43 -8.47 -1.18
N GLY A 84 15.39 -7.56 -0.94
CA GLY A 84 15.59 -6.37 -1.77
C GLY A 84 14.45 -5.36 -1.60
N VAL A 85 13.62 -5.20 -2.63
CA VAL A 85 12.43 -4.32 -2.62
C VAL A 85 11.16 -5.04 -2.19
N ILE A 86 11.22 -6.36 -2.02
CA ILE A 86 10.11 -7.17 -1.53
C ILE A 86 10.23 -7.20 -0.01
N HIS A 87 9.25 -6.62 0.66
CA HIS A 87 9.15 -6.73 2.09
C HIS A 87 8.17 -7.85 2.42
N GLU A 88 8.63 -8.80 3.22
CA GLU A 88 7.88 -10.00 3.62
C GLU A 88 7.63 -10.00 5.13
N VAL A 89 8.41 -9.22 5.89
CA VAL A 89 8.24 -9.12 7.33
C VAL A 89 7.13 -8.12 7.66
N PRO A 90 6.31 -8.36 8.69
CA PRO A 90 5.32 -7.40 9.16
C PRO A 90 5.92 -6.02 9.38
N TRP A 91 5.25 -5.01 8.82
CA TRP A 91 5.67 -3.60 8.92
C TRP A 91 5.95 -3.16 10.37
N ALA A 92 5.16 -3.66 11.34
CA ALA A 92 5.31 -3.35 12.75
C ALA A 92 6.61 -3.88 13.38
N LEU A 93 7.24 -4.89 12.77
CA LEU A 93 8.45 -5.52 13.27
C LEU A 93 9.70 -5.07 12.53
N GLU A 94 9.58 -4.52 11.33
CA GLU A 94 10.70 -4.26 10.42
C GLU A 94 11.89 -3.50 11.06
N GLN A 95 11.61 -2.52 11.93
CA GLN A 95 12.63 -1.71 12.61
C GLN A 95 13.10 -2.30 13.95
N THR A 96 12.56 -3.44 14.36
CA THR A 96 12.87 -4.09 15.63
C THR A 96 14.10 -4.97 15.47
N PRO A 97 15.05 -4.96 16.42
CA PRO A 97 16.16 -5.92 16.44
C PRO A 97 15.66 -7.36 16.45
N MET A 98 16.35 -8.24 15.72
CA MET A 98 16.11 -9.68 15.76
C MET A 98 16.63 -10.28 17.07
N PRO A 99 16.00 -11.33 17.62
CA PRO A 99 16.65 -12.15 18.65
C PRO A 99 17.93 -12.80 18.12
N ALA A 100 18.88 -13.06 19.02
CA ALA A 100 20.14 -13.73 18.73
C ALA A 100 20.18 -15.13 19.35
N SER A 101 20.61 -16.11 18.56
CA SER A 101 20.87 -17.47 19.05
C SER A 101 22.17 -17.58 19.82
N GLY A 102 22.28 -18.66 20.63
CA GLY A 102 23.49 -19.02 21.37
C GLY A 102 23.39 -18.80 22.88
N SER A 103 22.18 -18.65 23.39
CA SER A 103 21.89 -18.59 24.84
C SER A 103 20.82 -19.60 25.21
N ASP A 104 20.70 -19.90 26.51
CA ASP A 104 19.63 -20.75 27.04
C ASP A 104 18.33 -19.97 27.31
N ALA A 105 18.20 -18.75 26.78
CA ALA A 105 17.02 -17.92 26.93
C ALA A 105 15.81 -18.46 26.15
N GLY A 106 14.63 -17.93 26.46
CA GLY A 106 13.37 -18.30 25.81
C GLY A 106 12.65 -19.49 26.47
N ALA A 107 11.54 -19.88 25.88
CA ALA A 107 10.74 -21.02 26.31
C ALA A 107 11.12 -22.29 25.54
N THR A 108 11.01 -23.46 26.16
CA THR A 108 11.26 -24.74 25.49
C THR A 108 10.34 -24.91 24.28
N GLY A 109 10.92 -24.96 23.08
CA GLY A 109 10.19 -25.18 21.83
C GLY A 109 10.24 -26.65 21.43
N LEU A 110 11.43 -27.13 21.07
CA LEU A 110 11.67 -28.55 20.80
C LEU A 110 11.93 -29.34 22.10
N PRO A 111 11.50 -30.61 22.20
CA PRO A 111 11.84 -31.47 23.32
C PRO A 111 13.36 -31.65 23.45
N GLU A 112 13.85 -31.76 24.68
CA GLU A 112 15.28 -31.95 24.96
C GLU A 112 15.85 -33.16 24.20
N GLY A 113 17.04 -33.00 23.61
CA GLY A 113 17.69 -34.02 22.78
C GLY A 113 17.17 -34.12 21.34
N THR A 114 16.14 -33.35 20.96
CA THR A 114 15.68 -33.28 19.57
C THR A 114 16.62 -32.38 18.74
N PRO A 115 17.20 -32.84 17.63
CA PRO A 115 18.09 -32.01 16.83
C PRO A 115 17.31 -30.88 16.13
N VAL A 116 17.89 -29.68 16.08
CA VAL A 116 17.30 -28.51 15.42
C VAL A 116 17.46 -28.62 13.88
N THR A 117 16.65 -29.49 13.27
CA THR A 117 16.60 -29.69 11.82
C THR A 117 15.39 -28.99 11.20
N LEU A 118 15.43 -28.79 9.88
CA LEU A 118 14.31 -28.22 9.12
C LEU A 118 12.99 -28.95 9.40
N ASP A 119 13.01 -30.29 9.35
CA ASP A 119 11.82 -31.11 9.56
C ASP A 119 11.23 -30.94 10.97
N ASN A 120 12.10 -30.85 11.99
CA ASN A 120 11.67 -30.65 13.37
C ASN A 120 11.14 -29.24 13.61
N ILE A 121 11.71 -28.22 12.96
CA ILE A 121 11.19 -26.85 13.02
C ILE A 121 9.84 -26.74 12.31
N ILE A 122 9.65 -27.41 11.16
CA ILE A 122 8.34 -27.47 10.48
C ILE A 122 7.32 -28.21 11.37
N ALA A 123 7.71 -29.32 11.99
CA ALA A 123 6.83 -30.05 12.92
C ALA A 123 6.43 -29.19 14.12
N LEU A 124 7.38 -28.46 14.71
CA LEU A 124 7.12 -27.49 15.78
C LEU A 124 6.16 -26.39 15.30
N ALA A 125 6.37 -25.82 14.11
CA ALA A 125 5.49 -24.82 13.53
C ALA A 125 4.03 -25.33 13.47
N ARG A 126 3.82 -26.55 12.97
CA ARG A 126 2.49 -27.18 12.95
C ARG A 126 1.92 -27.36 14.36
N GLN A 127 2.74 -27.82 15.31
CA GLN A 127 2.33 -28.06 16.70
C GLN A 127 1.89 -26.77 17.40
N ILE A 128 2.59 -25.65 17.18
CA ILE A 128 2.26 -24.36 17.82
C ILE A 128 1.13 -23.60 17.11
N GLY A 129 0.46 -24.21 16.12
CA GLY A 129 -0.72 -23.64 15.46
C GLY A 129 -0.47 -22.96 14.12
N PHE A 130 0.70 -23.18 13.49
CA PHE A 130 0.87 -22.83 12.08
C PHE A 130 0.29 -23.93 11.17
N ASP A 131 -1.03 -24.04 11.11
CA ASP A 131 -1.82 -25.01 10.33
C ASP A 131 -1.91 -24.74 8.81
N GLN A 132 -1.89 -23.48 8.38
CA GLN A 132 -1.97 -23.06 6.98
C GLN A 132 -0.59 -22.73 6.36
N ARG A 133 -0.57 -21.92 5.29
CA ARG A 133 0.66 -21.38 4.72
C ARG A 133 1.40 -20.55 5.78
N PHE A 134 2.72 -20.66 5.76
CA PHE A 134 3.63 -19.86 6.56
C PHE A 134 4.98 -19.82 5.84
N GLN A 135 5.79 -18.82 6.17
CA GLN A 135 7.15 -18.65 5.68
C GLN A 135 8.14 -19.13 6.74
N LEU A 136 9.25 -19.68 6.27
CA LEU A 136 10.35 -20.12 7.11
C LEU A 136 11.67 -19.51 6.62
N HIS A 137 12.29 -18.69 7.45
CA HIS A 137 13.61 -18.14 7.19
C HIS A 137 14.67 -18.93 7.94
N PHE A 138 15.72 -19.29 7.23
CA PHE A 138 16.87 -20.02 7.77
C PHE A 138 17.78 -19.08 8.58
N PRO A 139 18.39 -19.58 9.66
CA PRO A 139 19.39 -18.82 10.40
C PRO A 139 20.59 -18.49 9.51
N ARG A 140 21.03 -17.23 9.53
CA ARG A 140 22.22 -16.74 8.82
C ARG A 140 23.28 -16.29 9.84
N GLY A 141 24.53 -16.73 9.65
CA GLY A 141 25.62 -16.42 10.59
C GLY A 141 25.50 -17.17 11.92
N GLU A 142 26.45 -16.94 12.83
CA GLU A 142 26.57 -17.69 14.09
C GLU A 142 25.45 -17.42 15.09
N THR A 143 24.93 -16.18 15.12
CA THR A 143 23.85 -15.74 16.01
C THR A 143 22.47 -15.72 15.36
N GLY A 144 22.35 -16.20 14.12
CA GLY A 144 21.08 -16.21 13.39
C GLY A 144 20.05 -17.16 13.98
N VAL A 145 18.77 -16.81 13.86
CA VAL A 145 17.63 -17.59 14.37
C VAL A 145 16.80 -18.20 13.23
N TRP A 146 16.10 -19.29 13.51
CA TRP A 146 14.99 -19.72 12.65
C TRP A 146 13.83 -18.76 12.84
N THR A 147 13.19 -18.32 11.76
CA THR A 147 12.01 -17.45 11.85
C THR A 147 10.84 -18.09 11.11
N ILE A 148 9.75 -18.34 11.82
CA ILE A 148 8.47 -18.77 11.27
C ILE A 148 7.58 -17.54 11.22
N ALA A 149 7.06 -17.18 10.06
CA ALA A 149 6.18 -16.04 9.89
C ALA A 149 4.89 -16.43 9.17
N ARG A 150 3.78 -15.87 9.60
CA ARG A 150 2.53 -15.84 8.84
C ARG A 150 2.00 -14.43 8.95
N ASP A 151 1.80 -13.80 7.82
CA ASP A 151 1.11 -12.53 7.78
C ASP A 151 0.22 -12.39 6.53
N SER A 152 -0.83 -11.61 6.70
CA SER A 152 -1.80 -11.33 5.66
C SER A 152 -1.23 -10.46 4.53
N MET A 153 -0.19 -9.67 4.81
CA MET A 153 0.49 -8.84 3.82
C MET A 153 1.20 -9.68 2.75
N SER A 154 1.78 -10.80 3.15
CA SER A 154 2.46 -11.76 2.27
C SER A 154 1.52 -12.81 1.69
N ASN A 155 0.21 -12.63 1.84
CA ASN A 155 -0.84 -13.57 1.41
C ASN A 155 -0.70 -14.96 2.05
N ASP A 156 -0.18 -15.05 3.27
CA ASP A 156 -0.08 -16.33 4.01
C ASP A 156 -1.38 -16.70 4.73
N SER A 157 -2.23 -15.70 5.00
CA SER A 157 -3.58 -15.86 5.54
C SER A 157 -4.53 -14.80 4.97
N ASP A 158 -5.83 -15.12 4.92
CA ASP A 158 -6.91 -14.20 4.59
C ASP A 158 -7.46 -13.42 5.81
N ASP A 159 -7.01 -13.75 7.02
CA ASP A 159 -7.33 -13.04 8.25
C ASP A 159 -6.11 -12.22 8.73
N PRO A 160 -6.15 -10.87 8.63
CA PRO A 160 -5.06 -10.02 9.13
C PRO A 160 -4.90 -10.05 10.65
N LEU A 161 -5.88 -10.56 11.39
CA LEU A 161 -5.77 -10.73 12.83
C LEU A 161 -4.98 -11.99 13.22
N SER A 162 -4.63 -12.84 12.25
CA SER A 162 -3.86 -14.06 12.44
C SER A 162 -2.34 -13.87 12.29
N ASP A 163 -1.88 -12.63 12.04
CA ASP A 163 -0.46 -12.29 11.90
C ASP A 163 0.33 -12.79 13.13
N ARG A 164 1.39 -13.56 12.87
CA ARG A 164 2.27 -14.12 13.90
C ARG A 164 3.67 -14.37 13.39
N THR A 165 4.67 -14.00 14.18
CA THR A 165 6.10 -14.23 13.89
C THR A 165 6.76 -14.88 15.10
N VAL A 166 7.41 -16.03 14.89
CA VAL A 166 8.08 -16.81 15.94
C VAL A 166 9.55 -16.98 15.60
N HIS A 167 10.42 -16.67 16.54
CA HIS A 167 11.87 -16.86 16.42
C HIS A 167 12.32 -18.01 17.31
N ILE A 168 13.12 -18.90 16.75
CA ILE A 168 13.61 -20.12 17.41
C ILE A 168 15.14 -20.14 17.39
N ASP A 169 15.74 -20.44 18.53
CA ASP A 169 17.18 -20.61 18.68
C ASP A 169 17.67 -21.79 17.82
N ARG A 170 18.72 -21.55 17.04
CA ARG A 170 19.26 -22.55 16.10
C ARG A 170 20.01 -23.71 16.77
N TYR A 171 20.41 -23.57 18.03
CA TYR A 171 21.20 -24.55 18.78
C TYR A 171 20.34 -25.31 19.78
N THR A 172 19.52 -24.60 20.56
CA THR A 172 18.71 -25.20 21.64
C THR A 172 17.31 -25.59 21.17
N GLY A 173 16.78 -24.94 20.12
CA GLY A 173 15.39 -25.11 19.71
C GLY A 173 14.39 -24.38 20.63
N ASN A 174 14.87 -23.49 21.50
CA ASN A 174 14.02 -22.64 22.33
C ASN A 174 13.30 -21.59 21.48
N ILE A 175 12.04 -21.30 21.81
CA ILE A 175 11.31 -20.16 21.28
C ILE A 175 11.79 -18.91 21.98
N LEU A 176 12.54 -18.09 21.24
CA LEU A 176 13.12 -16.83 21.71
C LEU A 176 12.10 -15.69 21.70
N ALA A 177 11.20 -15.67 20.72
CA ALA A 177 10.13 -14.69 20.66
C ALA A 177 8.92 -15.24 19.93
N ASP A 178 7.73 -14.86 20.40
CA ASP A 178 6.44 -15.17 19.77
C ASP A 178 5.64 -13.87 19.74
N VAL A 179 5.56 -13.28 18.54
CA VAL A 179 4.86 -12.01 18.29
C VAL A 179 3.55 -12.31 17.60
N LYS A 180 2.42 -11.87 18.18
CA LYS A 180 1.09 -11.99 17.57
C LYS A 180 0.55 -10.64 17.14
N PHE A 181 -0.48 -10.62 16.31
CA PHE A 181 -1.21 -9.39 15.96
C PHE A 181 -1.64 -8.56 17.18
N ALA A 182 -2.13 -9.24 18.23
CA ALA A 182 -2.55 -8.61 19.48
C ALA A 182 -1.39 -7.89 20.20
N ASP A 183 -0.15 -8.25 19.88
CA ASP A 183 1.03 -7.68 20.49
C ASP A 183 1.47 -6.37 19.83
N TYR A 184 1.04 -6.11 18.59
CA TYR A 184 1.37 -4.90 17.85
C TYR A 184 0.79 -3.65 18.51
N SER A 185 1.43 -2.51 18.28
CA SER A 185 0.84 -1.21 18.59
C SER A 185 -0.45 -1.02 17.80
N VAL A 186 -1.33 -0.10 18.23
CA VAL A 186 -2.55 0.25 17.48
C VAL A 186 -2.25 0.68 16.04
N TYR A 187 -1.09 1.29 15.81
CA TYR A 187 -0.62 1.65 14.47
C TYR A 187 -0.20 0.41 13.67
N GLY A 188 0.54 -0.51 14.29
CA GLY A 188 0.92 -1.79 13.68
C GLY A 188 -0.30 -2.65 13.32
N GLN A 189 -1.31 -2.70 14.20
CA GLN A 189 -2.59 -3.38 13.94
C GLN A 189 -3.35 -2.74 12.78
N GLY A 190 -3.49 -1.41 12.80
CA GLY A 190 -4.11 -0.67 11.71
C GLY A 190 -3.38 -0.86 10.38
N MET A 191 -2.06 -1.01 10.43
CA MET A 191 -1.22 -1.27 9.27
C MET A 191 -1.37 -2.69 8.72
N ALA A 192 -1.34 -3.72 9.57
CA ALA A 192 -1.57 -5.10 9.15
C ALA A 192 -2.93 -5.26 8.45
N VAL A 193 -4.01 -4.74 9.05
CA VAL A 193 -5.36 -4.75 8.44
C VAL A 193 -5.41 -3.87 7.20
N GLY A 194 -4.84 -2.67 7.27
CA GLY A 194 -4.88 -1.69 6.19
C GLY A 194 -4.18 -2.16 4.93
N VAL A 195 -3.01 -2.79 5.07
CA VAL A 195 -2.26 -3.34 3.93
C VAL A 195 -3.00 -4.52 3.33
N ALA A 196 -3.45 -5.48 4.14
CA ALA A 196 -4.25 -6.61 3.67
C ALA A 196 -5.50 -6.15 2.90
N LEU A 197 -6.16 -5.09 3.39
CA LEU A 197 -7.28 -4.44 2.70
C LEU A 197 -6.83 -3.87 1.34
N HIS A 198 -5.77 -3.06 1.34
CA HIS A 198 -5.27 -2.37 0.15
C HIS A 198 -4.85 -3.31 -0.98
N VAL A 199 -4.15 -4.41 -0.66
CA VAL A 199 -3.63 -5.34 -1.65
C VAL A 199 -4.66 -6.38 -2.12
N GLY A 200 -5.71 -6.62 -1.33
CA GLY A 200 -6.80 -7.53 -1.70
C GLY A 200 -6.72 -8.92 -1.07
N PHE A 201 -5.93 -9.10 0.00
CA PHE A 201 -5.66 -10.42 0.59
C PHE A 201 -6.60 -10.82 1.72
N MET A 202 -7.57 -10.00 2.11
CA MET A 202 -8.61 -10.36 3.10
C MET A 202 -9.71 -11.30 2.56
N GLY A 203 -9.34 -12.22 1.67
CA GLY A 203 -10.26 -13.15 1.03
C GLY A 203 -11.01 -12.60 -0.20
N LEU A 204 -11.97 -13.39 -0.69
CA LEU A 204 -12.60 -13.15 -1.99
C LEU A 204 -13.37 -11.83 -2.07
N TRP A 205 -14.02 -11.40 -0.99
CA TRP A 205 -14.78 -10.14 -0.97
C TRP A 205 -13.84 -8.95 -1.24
N ASN A 206 -12.64 -8.97 -0.67
CA ASN A 206 -11.67 -7.88 -0.77
C ASN A 206 -11.03 -7.86 -2.15
N LEU A 207 -10.71 -9.05 -2.69
CA LEU A 207 -10.25 -9.19 -4.07
C LEU A 207 -11.28 -8.62 -5.07
N ILE A 208 -12.57 -8.94 -4.91
CA ILE A 208 -13.64 -8.40 -5.75
C ILE A 208 -13.74 -6.88 -5.58
N PHE A 209 -13.74 -6.39 -4.33
CA PHE A 209 -13.79 -4.97 -4.03
C PHE A 209 -12.65 -4.19 -4.71
N ASN A 210 -11.40 -4.65 -4.56
CA ASN A 210 -10.23 -4.02 -5.19
C ASN A 210 -10.27 -4.11 -6.71
N THR A 211 -10.73 -5.24 -7.26
CA THR A 211 -10.91 -5.39 -8.71
C THR A 211 -11.93 -4.38 -9.24
N LEU A 212 -13.08 -4.24 -8.57
CA LEU A 212 -14.10 -3.25 -8.94
C LEU A 212 -13.57 -1.82 -8.82
N PHE A 213 -12.81 -1.51 -7.77
CA PHE A 213 -12.18 -0.20 -7.61
C PHE A 213 -11.19 0.11 -8.75
N CYS A 214 -10.35 -0.86 -9.13
CA CYS A 214 -9.45 -0.73 -10.28
C CYS A 214 -10.22 -0.52 -11.60
N LEU A 215 -11.31 -1.26 -11.82
CA LEU A 215 -12.17 -1.09 -12.99
C LEU A 215 -12.85 0.28 -13.01
N MET A 216 -13.27 0.79 -11.85
CA MET A 216 -13.81 2.14 -11.70
C MET A 216 -12.74 3.21 -12.06
N LEU A 217 -11.50 3.04 -11.62
CA LEU A 217 -10.39 3.94 -11.98
C LEU A 217 -10.14 3.95 -13.49
N VAL A 218 -10.05 2.78 -14.12
CA VAL A 218 -9.93 2.67 -15.58
C VAL A 218 -11.12 3.35 -16.26
N PHE A 219 -12.33 3.12 -15.77
CA PHE A 219 -13.53 3.74 -16.30
C PHE A 219 -13.47 5.27 -16.23
N VAL A 220 -13.02 5.87 -15.12
CA VAL A 220 -12.93 7.34 -14.98
C VAL A 220 -11.90 7.92 -15.97
N CYS A 221 -10.76 7.25 -16.15
CA CYS A 221 -9.77 7.64 -17.17
C CYS A 221 -10.36 7.58 -18.59
N VAL A 222 -10.98 6.45 -18.96
CA VAL A 222 -11.59 6.25 -20.29
C VAL A 222 -12.73 7.23 -20.52
N SER A 223 -13.64 7.39 -19.56
CA SER A 223 -14.78 8.30 -19.68
C SER A 223 -14.34 9.77 -19.75
N GLY A 224 -13.21 10.14 -19.13
CA GLY A 224 -12.57 11.45 -19.34
C GLY A 224 -12.18 11.66 -20.81
N VAL A 225 -11.52 10.69 -21.42
CA VAL A 225 -11.15 10.71 -22.85
C VAL A 225 -12.39 10.72 -23.75
N VAL A 226 -13.40 9.89 -23.47
CA VAL A 226 -14.65 9.84 -24.23
C VAL A 226 -15.37 11.19 -24.18
N MET A 227 -15.50 11.80 -22.99
CA MET A 227 -16.13 13.10 -22.86
C MET A 227 -15.33 14.22 -23.54
N TRP A 228 -14.00 14.15 -23.52
CA TRP A 228 -13.13 15.04 -24.27
C TRP A 228 -13.37 14.89 -25.78
N TRP A 229 -13.40 13.65 -26.27
CA TRP A 229 -13.69 13.31 -27.66
C TRP A 229 -15.06 13.82 -28.10
N LEU A 230 -16.09 13.66 -27.27
CA LEU A 230 -17.45 14.16 -27.52
C LEU A 230 -17.57 15.70 -27.46
N ARG A 231 -16.60 16.40 -26.86
CA ARG A 231 -16.59 17.86 -26.73
C ARG A 231 -15.76 18.55 -27.83
N ARG A 232 -14.90 17.81 -28.54
CA ARG A 232 -14.02 18.38 -29.56
C ARG A 232 -14.84 19.02 -30.70
N PRO A 233 -14.40 20.14 -31.30
CA PRO A 233 -15.05 20.70 -32.48
C PRO A 233 -14.99 19.68 -33.63
N ALA A 234 -16.14 19.25 -34.15
CA ALA A 234 -16.21 18.18 -35.16
C ALA A 234 -15.42 18.46 -36.45
N ARG A 235 -15.08 19.72 -36.74
CA ARG A 235 -14.27 20.15 -37.90
C ARG A 235 -12.77 20.27 -37.61
N ALA A 236 -12.32 20.06 -36.38
CA ALA A 236 -10.91 20.05 -36.04
C ALA A 236 -10.38 18.62 -36.21
N GLY A 237 -9.73 18.31 -37.33
CA GLY A 237 -9.04 17.03 -37.56
C GLY A 237 -7.77 16.84 -36.71
N ARG A 238 -7.70 17.45 -35.52
CA ARG A 238 -6.52 17.52 -34.65
C ARG A 238 -6.90 17.40 -33.17
N LEU A 239 -5.93 17.05 -32.32
CA LEU A 239 -6.06 17.03 -30.87
C LEU A 239 -6.12 18.49 -30.36
N VAL A 240 -7.32 19.04 -30.17
CA VAL A 240 -7.50 20.43 -29.71
C VAL A 240 -8.11 20.44 -28.31
N ALA A 241 -7.52 21.22 -27.40
CA ALA A 241 -8.07 21.44 -26.08
C ALA A 241 -9.47 22.09 -26.17
N PRO A 242 -10.48 21.59 -25.43
CA PRO A 242 -11.78 22.24 -25.39
C PRO A 242 -11.65 23.67 -24.87
N PRO A 243 -12.47 24.63 -25.35
CA PRO A 243 -12.38 26.02 -24.94
C PRO A 243 -12.49 26.17 -23.41
N LEU A 244 -11.59 26.98 -22.86
CA LEU A 244 -11.52 27.27 -21.43
C LEU A 244 -12.83 27.88 -20.94
N PRO A 245 -13.39 27.40 -19.81
CA PRO A 245 -14.51 28.07 -19.15
C PRO A 245 -14.15 29.53 -18.83
N ARG A 246 -15.02 30.47 -19.23
CA ARG A 246 -14.80 31.91 -19.01
C ARG A 246 -14.67 32.30 -17.52
N ASN A 247 -15.30 31.55 -16.62
CA ASN A 247 -15.33 31.84 -15.17
C ASN A 247 -14.87 30.63 -14.35
N MET A 248 -13.66 30.70 -13.78
CA MET A 248 -13.09 29.68 -12.88
C MET A 248 -12.96 30.21 -11.44
N PRO A 249 -14.03 30.31 -10.65
CA PRO A 249 -14.00 30.98 -9.33
C PRO A 249 -13.12 30.30 -8.26
N LEU A 250 -12.65 29.06 -8.47
CA LEU A 250 -11.89 28.27 -7.48
C LEU A 250 -10.47 27.92 -7.93
N TRP A 251 -9.96 28.60 -8.96
CA TRP A 251 -8.66 28.26 -9.55
C TRP A 251 -7.50 28.39 -8.55
N GLN A 252 -7.54 29.42 -7.69
CA GLN A 252 -6.51 29.66 -6.66
C GLN A 252 -6.47 28.54 -5.63
N GLY A 253 -7.64 28.07 -5.17
CA GLY A 253 -7.73 26.94 -4.24
C GLY A 253 -7.19 25.65 -4.85
N ALA A 254 -7.50 25.39 -6.13
CA ALA A 254 -6.96 24.23 -6.84
C ALA A 254 -5.43 24.29 -6.98
N VAL A 255 -4.87 25.47 -7.29
CA VAL A 255 -3.42 25.67 -7.34
C VAL A 255 -2.78 25.46 -5.97
N LEU A 256 -3.38 26.01 -4.90
CA LEU A 256 -2.84 25.88 -3.55
C LEU A 256 -2.85 24.42 -3.08
N ILE A 257 -3.94 23.68 -3.33
CA ILE A 257 -4.01 22.24 -3.07
C ILE A 257 -2.97 21.49 -3.90
N GLY A 258 -2.83 21.82 -5.18
CA GLY A 258 -1.82 21.22 -6.06
C GLY A 258 -0.40 21.43 -5.55
N LEU A 259 -0.07 22.63 -5.08
CA LEU A 259 1.22 22.96 -4.47
C LEU A 259 1.45 22.21 -3.16
N ALA A 260 0.44 22.15 -2.29
CA ALA A 260 0.52 21.41 -1.03
C ALA A 260 0.77 19.92 -1.27
N LEU A 261 0.03 19.31 -2.23
CA LEU A 261 0.24 17.92 -2.63
C LEU A 261 1.60 17.70 -3.27
N SER A 262 2.08 18.62 -4.10
CA SER A 262 3.41 18.55 -4.73
C SER A 262 4.54 18.59 -3.70
N LEU A 263 4.35 19.35 -2.62
CA LEU A 263 5.32 19.42 -1.53
C LEU A 263 5.25 18.18 -0.63
N ALA A 264 4.04 17.70 -0.32
CA ALA A 264 3.82 16.47 0.45
C ALA A 264 4.30 15.21 -0.30
N PHE A 265 4.22 15.22 -1.63
CA PHE A 265 4.62 14.13 -2.52
C PHE A 265 5.63 14.63 -3.55
N PRO A 266 6.93 14.70 -3.20
CA PRO A 266 7.95 15.38 -4.01
C PRO A 266 8.02 14.88 -5.45
N LEU A 267 7.82 13.57 -5.68
CA LEU A 267 7.83 13.01 -7.02
C LEU A 267 6.67 13.54 -7.89
N ALA A 268 5.50 13.78 -7.31
CA ALA A 268 4.39 14.43 -8.01
C ALA A 268 4.71 15.90 -8.34
N GLY A 269 5.41 16.61 -7.44
CA GLY A 269 5.90 17.96 -7.73
C GLY A 269 6.90 17.97 -8.88
N VAL A 270 7.87 17.05 -8.88
CA VAL A 270 8.86 16.92 -9.95
C VAL A 270 8.19 16.62 -11.29
N THR A 271 7.22 15.70 -11.35
CA THR A 271 6.53 15.40 -12.62
C THR A 271 5.79 16.61 -13.18
N LEU A 272 5.09 17.38 -12.34
CA LEU A 272 4.42 18.61 -12.77
C LEU A 272 5.41 19.66 -13.30
N ILE A 273 6.53 19.86 -12.62
CA ILE A 273 7.59 20.77 -13.05
C ILE A 273 8.20 20.30 -14.38
N THR A 274 8.46 19.00 -14.54
CA THR A 274 8.99 18.43 -15.79
C THR A 274 8.03 18.62 -16.94
N VAL A 275 6.74 18.33 -16.76
CA VAL A 275 5.73 18.54 -17.81
C VAL A 275 5.64 20.03 -18.17
N LEU A 276 5.64 20.92 -17.19
CA LEU A 276 5.65 22.37 -17.42
C LEU A 276 6.90 22.83 -18.18
N ALA A 277 8.08 22.31 -17.82
CA ALA A 277 9.33 22.62 -18.51
C ALA A 277 9.31 22.10 -19.95
N LEU A 278 8.81 20.90 -20.20
CA LEU A 278 8.64 20.36 -21.56
C LEU A 278 7.70 21.22 -22.40
N ASP A 279 6.58 21.66 -21.83
CA ASP A 279 5.61 22.50 -22.53
C ASP A 279 6.20 23.88 -22.89
N LEU A 280 6.88 24.53 -21.94
CA LEU A 280 7.44 25.87 -22.11
C LEU A 280 8.70 25.89 -22.99
N LEU A 281 9.57 24.89 -22.86
CA LEU A 281 10.87 24.87 -23.52
C LEU A 281 10.82 24.19 -24.90
N ILE A 282 9.95 23.19 -25.09
CA ILE A 282 9.88 22.39 -26.32
C ILE A 282 8.60 22.69 -27.10
N LEU A 283 7.43 22.35 -26.55
CA LEU A 283 6.17 22.36 -27.31
C LEU A 283 5.76 23.76 -27.74
N SER A 284 5.93 24.75 -26.85
CA SER A 284 5.62 26.15 -27.12
C SER A 284 6.57 26.80 -28.13
N ARG A 285 7.79 26.27 -28.27
CA ARG A 285 8.85 26.84 -29.13
C ARG A 285 8.92 26.21 -30.52
N ILE A 286 8.45 24.98 -30.71
CA ILE A 286 8.45 24.30 -32.01
C ILE A 286 7.12 24.55 -32.73
N PRO A 287 7.08 25.34 -33.83
CA PRO A 287 5.83 25.76 -34.47
C PRO A 287 4.99 24.60 -35.02
N VAL A 288 5.64 23.51 -35.46
CA VAL A 288 4.98 22.31 -35.99
C VAL A 288 4.25 21.57 -34.87
N LEU A 289 4.89 21.36 -33.72
CA LEU A 289 4.29 20.74 -32.54
C LEU A 289 3.18 21.62 -31.96
N LYS A 290 3.41 22.93 -31.89
CA LYS A 290 2.40 23.90 -31.45
C LYS A 290 1.14 23.85 -32.33
N ARG A 291 1.26 23.72 -33.65
CA ARG A 291 0.08 23.59 -34.53
C ARG A 291 -0.65 22.25 -34.41
N ALA A 292 0.08 21.18 -34.06
CA ALA A 292 -0.47 19.82 -33.97
C ALA A 292 -1.15 19.54 -32.62
N LEU A 293 -0.70 20.18 -31.54
CA LEU A 293 -1.11 19.89 -30.15
C LEU A 293 -1.84 21.05 -29.44
N SER A 294 -1.82 22.27 -29.98
CA SER A 294 -2.55 23.45 -29.48
C SER A 294 -3.59 23.96 -30.47
#